data_AF-A0AAD7FZU8-F1
#
_entry.id   AF-A0AAD7FZU8-F1
#
_cell.length_a   1.000
_cell.length_b   1.000
_cell.length_c   1.000
_cell.angle_alpha   90.00
_cell.angle_beta   90.00
_cell.angle_gamma   90.00
#
_symmetry.space_group_name_H-M   'P 1'
#
loop_
_entity.id
_entity.type
_entity.pdbx_description
1 polymer ?
#
loop_
_entity_poly.entity_id
_entity_poly.type
_entity_poly.pdbx_seq_one_letter_code
_entity_poly.pdbx_strand_id
1 'polypeptide(L)'
;VFWRDHYLWLQDRGYLLRARYAPGWTTTWRNHLQFVSRAPKLTNFQFEFLADATRVSDGSVVLIKKSEALNHEAPVLHEDRIFRKFSSEPLNSDPKNHCIRMVEILPVPDDSNNLIVMPFYYDWYLIPFLTIGEAVEFFSQIIEASPRVFE
;
A
#
# COMPACT_ATOMS: atom_id res chain seq x y z
N VAL A 1 -0.33 6.61 18.41
CA VAL A 1 -0.62 6.75 16.95
C VAL A 1 0.34 5.77 16.28
N PHE A 2 -0.14 4.58 15.92
CA PHE A 2 0.69 3.42 15.53
C PHE A 2 1.93 3.78 14.70
N TRP A 3 1.75 4.54 13.60
CA TRP A 3 2.83 4.97 12.70
C TRP A 3 3.91 5.83 13.35
N ARG A 4 3.53 6.72 14.26
CA ARG A 4 4.50 7.55 15.01
C ARG A 4 5.31 6.69 15.97
N ASP A 5 4.62 5.77 16.64
CA ASP A 5 5.21 4.93 17.69
C ASP A 5 6.18 3.89 17.05
N HIS A 6 5.99 3.54 15.78
CA HIS A 6 6.86 2.66 14.98
C HIS A 6 7.82 3.39 14.03
N TYR A 7 7.92 4.72 14.10
CA TYR A 7 8.69 5.53 13.14
C TYR A 7 10.18 5.13 13.07
N LEU A 8 10.84 5.06 14.23
CA LEU A 8 12.27 4.74 14.31
C LEU A 8 12.54 3.31 13.88
N TRP A 9 11.68 2.36 14.27
CA TRP A 9 11.80 0.98 13.84
C TRP A 9 11.68 0.83 12.31
N LEU A 10 10.70 1.50 11.68
CA LEU A 10 10.58 1.48 10.22
C LEU A 10 11.78 2.14 9.54
N GLN A 11 12.31 3.23 10.11
CA GLN A 11 13.52 3.86 9.63
C GLN A 11 14.73 2.90 9.67
N ASP A 12 14.91 2.16 10.76
CA ASP A 12 15.95 1.14 10.91
C ASP A 12 15.77 -0.01 9.90
N ARG A 13 14.52 -0.33 9.53
CA ARG A 13 14.20 -1.29 8.47
C ARG A 13 14.36 -0.71 7.06
N GLY A 14 14.79 0.53 6.92
CA GLY A 14 15.06 1.19 5.63
C GLY A 14 13.85 1.88 5.02
N TYR A 15 12.81 2.19 5.80
CA TYR A 15 11.58 2.86 5.36
C TYR A 15 11.35 4.15 6.13
N LEU A 16 11.60 5.28 5.46
CA LEU A 16 11.43 6.60 6.07
C LEU A 16 9.99 7.08 5.90
N LEU A 17 9.21 7.06 6.99
CA LEU A 17 7.87 7.64 7.01
C LEU A 17 7.91 9.17 6.84
N ARG A 18 6.78 9.74 6.37
CA ARG A 18 6.60 11.19 6.29
C ARG A 18 6.86 11.88 7.64
N ALA A 19 7.41 13.10 7.58
CA ALA A 19 7.76 13.90 8.75
C ALA A 19 6.65 14.05 9.79
N ARG A 20 5.36 14.03 9.39
CA ARG A 20 4.22 14.09 10.32
C ARG A 20 4.16 12.96 11.34
N TYR A 21 4.85 11.85 11.07
CA TYR A 21 4.97 10.70 11.98
C TYR A 21 6.26 10.73 12.81
N ALA A 22 7.21 11.63 12.53
CA ALA A 22 8.46 11.68 13.24
C ALA A 22 8.24 12.05 14.73
N PRO A 23 8.95 11.41 15.67
CA PRO A 23 8.89 11.78 17.08
C PRO A 23 9.22 13.26 17.28
N GLY A 24 8.41 13.96 18.08
CA GLY A 24 8.59 15.39 18.34
C GLY A 24 8.18 16.31 17.19
N TRP A 25 7.62 15.79 16.09
CA TRP A 25 7.12 16.64 15.01
C TRP A 25 5.97 17.52 15.51
N THR A 26 6.05 18.80 15.17
CA THR A 26 4.99 19.79 15.45
C THR A 26 4.57 20.44 14.13
N THR A 27 3.29 20.77 14.02
CA THR A 27 2.78 21.44 12.82
C THR A 27 3.34 22.87 12.76
N THR A 28 4.02 23.20 11.67
CA THR A 28 4.44 24.59 11.38
C THR A 28 3.26 25.46 10.89
N TRP A 29 2.11 24.85 10.60
CA TRP A 29 0.98 25.48 9.90
C TRP A 29 -0.09 26.14 10.78
N ARG A 30 0.17 26.44 12.07
CA ARG A 30 -0.83 27.10 12.92
C ARG A 30 -1.42 28.40 12.30
N ASN A 31 -0.78 28.95 11.27
CA ASN A 31 -1.21 30.18 10.58
C ASN A 31 -1.69 30.00 9.12
N HIS A 32 -1.66 28.82 8.50
CA HIS A 32 -2.03 28.68 7.07
C HIS A 32 -2.84 27.41 6.76
N LEU A 33 -4.17 27.54 6.87
CA LEU A 33 -5.20 26.52 6.60
C LEU A 33 -5.33 26.07 5.13
N GLN A 34 -4.36 26.30 4.24
CA GLN A 34 -4.60 26.22 2.78
C GLN A 34 -3.85 25.15 1.98
N PHE A 35 -3.04 24.27 2.56
CA PHE A 35 -2.25 23.30 1.77
C PHE A 35 -2.48 21.82 2.13
N VAL A 36 -3.74 21.37 2.18
CA VAL A 36 -4.07 19.93 2.32
C VAL A 36 -4.48 19.29 0.97
N SER A 37 -4.51 20.04 -0.13
CA SER A 37 -5.13 19.57 -1.39
C SER A 37 -4.21 18.85 -2.38
N ARG A 38 -2.91 18.67 -2.11
CA ARG A 38 -1.96 18.05 -3.07
C ARG A 38 -1.32 16.73 -2.63
N ALA A 39 -1.54 16.29 -1.40
CA ALA A 39 -1.22 14.91 -1.04
C ALA A 39 -2.37 14.00 -1.51
N PRO A 40 -2.10 12.78 -2.01
CA PRO A 40 -3.16 11.80 -2.22
C PRO A 40 -3.99 11.71 -0.93
N LYS A 41 -5.28 12.06 -1.05
CA LYS A 41 -6.19 12.16 0.09
C LYS A 41 -6.52 10.76 0.57
N LEU A 42 -5.64 10.20 1.39
CA LEU A 42 -6.07 9.11 2.26
C LEU A 42 -7.18 9.68 3.16
N THR A 43 -8.31 8.99 3.25
CA THR A 43 -9.38 9.33 4.20
C THR A 43 -8.89 9.10 5.63
N ASN A 44 -9.58 9.65 6.63
CA ASN A 44 -9.21 9.47 8.04
C ASN A 44 -9.10 7.98 8.44
N PHE A 45 -9.95 7.11 7.88
CA PHE A 45 -9.90 5.67 8.07
C PHE A 45 -8.64 5.05 7.43
N GLN A 46 -8.27 5.51 6.23
CA GLN A 46 -7.08 5.03 5.54
C GLN A 46 -5.78 5.38 6.28
N PHE A 47 -5.70 6.49 7.02
CA PHE A 47 -4.50 6.83 7.80
C PHE A 47 -4.23 5.90 8.98
N GLU A 48 -5.23 5.14 9.46
CA GLU A 48 -5.04 4.14 10.51
C GLU A 48 -4.27 2.92 10.00
N PHE A 49 -4.59 2.47 8.79
CA PHE A 49 -4.07 1.23 8.22
C PHE A 49 -3.02 1.42 7.12
N LEU A 50 -2.89 2.62 6.57
CA LEU A 50 -1.96 2.94 5.48
C LEU A 50 -1.04 4.09 5.86
N ALA A 51 0.24 3.92 5.55
CA ALA A 51 1.21 5.00 5.52
C ALA A 51 2.09 4.88 4.30
N ASP A 52 2.43 6.00 3.69
CA ASP A 52 3.45 6.03 2.65
C ASP A 52 4.84 6.32 3.26
N ALA A 53 5.86 5.74 2.65
CA ALA A 53 7.25 5.85 3.08
C ALA A 53 8.18 6.01 1.88
N THR A 54 9.35 6.57 2.12
CA THR A 54 10.47 6.54 1.17
C THR A 54 11.38 5.38 1.54
N ARG A 55 11.59 4.45 0.59
CA ARG A 55 12.55 3.36 0.77
C ARG A 55 13.97 3.92 0.65
N VAL A 56 14.77 3.74 1.68
CA VAL A 56 16.10 4.37 1.81
C VAL A 56 17.10 3.83 0.76
N SER A 57 16.96 2.56 0.35
CA SER A 57 17.90 1.91 -0.57
C SER A 57 17.89 2.50 -1.98
N ASP A 58 16.74 2.97 -2.47
CA ASP A 58 16.56 3.41 -3.86
C ASP A 58 15.80 4.75 -3.99
N GLY A 59 15.32 5.32 -2.89
CA GLY A 59 14.57 6.57 -2.87
C GLY A 59 13.13 6.45 -3.40
N SER A 60 12.65 5.23 -3.71
CA SER A 60 11.29 5.02 -4.21
C SER A 60 10.23 5.26 -3.14
N VAL A 61 9.04 5.69 -3.57
CA VAL A 61 7.88 5.80 -2.68
C VAL A 61 7.16 4.46 -2.64
N VAL A 62 6.93 3.98 -1.43
CA VAL A 62 6.18 2.74 -1.15
C VAL A 62 4.96 3.03 -0.30
N LEU A 63 3.95 2.18 -0.41
CA LEU A 63 2.82 2.13 0.49
C LEU A 63 3.06 1.00 1.51
N ILE A 64 2.88 1.30 2.79
CA ILE A 64 2.93 0.36 3.89
C ILE A 64 1.51 0.19 4.41
N LYS A 65 0.99 -1.03 4.31
CA LYS A 65 -0.33 -1.42 4.80
C LYS A 65 -0.20 -2.28 6.03
N LYS A 66 -0.93 -1.95 7.09
CA LYS A 66 -1.13 -2.84 8.23
C LYS A 66 -2.09 -3.96 7.82
N SER A 67 -1.65 -5.22 7.90
CA SER A 67 -2.50 -6.37 7.65
C SER A 67 -3.63 -6.38 8.68
N GLU A 68 -4.87 -6.33 8.23
CA GLU A 68 -6.03 -6.25 9.12
C GLU A 68 -6.21 -7.57 9.90
N ALA A 69 -6.23 -7.49 11.23
CA ALA A 69 -7.08 -8.36 12.03
C ALA A 69 -8.47 -7.69 12.09
N LEU A 70 -9.27 -7.81 11.02
CA LEU A 70 -10.64 -7.30 11.05
C LEU A 70 -11.38 -7.94 12.23
N ASN A 71 -11.96 -7.08 13.06
CA ASN A 71 -12.75 -7.44 14.22
C ASN A 71 -13.80 -8.52 13.85
N HIS A 72 -13.67 -9.69 14.49
CA HIS A 72 -14.67 -10.69 14.90
C HIS A 72 -15.82 -11.17 13.98
N GLU A 73 -16.09 -10.63 12.79
CA GLU A 73 -17.28 -11.04 12.00
C GLU A 73 -16.98 -11.46 10.56
N ALA A 74 -15.78 -11.21 10.04
CA ALA A 74 -15.32 -11.75 8.76
C ALA A 74 -14.19 -12.76 9.02
N PRO A 75 -14.13 -13.89 8.28
CA PRO A 75 -12.98 -14.77 8.36
C PRO A 75 -11.73 -13.94 8.07
N VAL A 76 -10.78 -13.93 9.00
CA VAL A 76 -9.50 -13.22 8.90
C VAL A 76 -8.85 -13.63 7.58
N LEU A 77 -9.05 -12.81 6.55
CA LEU A 77 -8.35 -12.97 5.29
C LEU A 77 -6.89 -12.68 5.62
N HIS A 78 -6.06 -13.71 5.54
CA HIS A 78 -4.62 -13.57 5.71
C HIS A 78 -4.09 -12.88 4.45
N GLU A 79 -4.32 -11.57 4.37
CA GLU A 79 -3.96 -10.74 3.23
C GLU A 79 -2.47 -10.90 2.90
N ASP A 80 -1.63 -11.03 3.92
CA ASP A 80 -0.21 -11.32 3.78
C ASP A 80 0.04 -12.65 3.04
N ARG A 81 -0.74 -13.71 3.29
CA ARG A 81 -0.66 -14.99 2.55
C ARG A 81 -1.07 -14.83 1.09
N ILE A 82 -2.07 -14.00 0.81
CA ILE A 82 -2.50 -13.70 -0.57
C ILE A 82 -1.38 -12.97 -1.31
N PHE A 83 -0.86 -11.88 -0.73
CA PHE A 83 0.25 -11.14 -1.32
C PHE A 83 1.50 -12.00 -1.52
N ARG A 84 1.87 -12.83 -0.52
CA ARG A 84 2.96 -13.80 -0.67
C ARG A 84 2.69 -14.73 -1.85
N LYS A 85 1.50 -15.32 -1.93
CA LYS A 85 1.17 -16.29 -3.00
C LYS A 85 1.34 -15.67 -4.39
N PHE A 86 0.81 -14.48 -4.63
CA PHE A 86 0.90 -13.80 -5.93
C PHE A 86 2.26 -13.15 -6.21
N SER A 87 3.09 -12.93 -5.18
CA SER A 87 4.46 -12.42 -5.32
C SER A 87 5.52 -13.53 -5.28
N SER A 88 5.12 -14.81 -5.27
CA SER A 88 6.01 -15.97 -5.28
C SER A 88 5.96 -16.69 -6.62
N GLU A 89 7.04 -17.39 -6.98
CA GLU A 89 7.02 -18.29 -8.13
C GLU A 89 6.03 -19.46 -7.93
N PRO A 90 5.39 -19.95 -9.02
CA PRO A 90 5.55 -19.51 -10.41
C PRO A 90 4.71 -18.27 -10.80
N LEU A 91 3.83 -17.81 -9.90
CA LEU A 91 2.87 -16.74 -10.21
C LEU A 91 3.54 -15.38 -10.42
N ASN A 92 4.64 -15.11 -9.74
CA ASN A 92 5.38 -13.86 -9.91
C ASN A 92 5.96 -13.68 -11.33
N SER A 93 6.31 -14.78 -12.01
CA SER A 93 6.79 -14.75 -13.39
C SER A 93 5.67 -14.97 -14.42
N ASP A 94 4.43 -15.23 -13.99
CA ASP A 94 3.30 -15.39 -14.90
C ASP A 94 2.93 -14.02 -15.51
N PRO A 95 3.00 -13.85 -16.86
CA PRO A 95 2.64 -12.59 -17.50
C PRO A 95 1.16 -12.22 -17.35
N LYS A 96 0.29 -13.16 -16.94
CA LYS A 96 -1.14 -12.92 -16.68
C LYS A 96 -1.42 -12.51 -15.23
N ASN A 97 -0.41 -12.53 -14.37
CA ASN A 97 -0.54 -12.09 -13.00
C ASN A 97 -0.37 -10.56 -12.91
N HIS A 98 -1.51 -9.87 -12.95
CA HIS A 98 -1.60 -8.41 -12.81
C HIS A 98 -1.79 -7.97 -11.35
N CYS A 99 -1.59 -8.85 -10.37
CA CYS A 99 -1.64 -8.47 -8.97
C CYS A 99 -0.46 -7.57 -8.58
N ILE A 100 -0.70 -6.69 -7.62
CA ILE A 100 0.36 -5.87 -7.03
C ILE A 100 1.47 -6.77 -6.48
N ARG A 101 2.70 -6.55 -6.96
CA ARG A 101 3.88 -7.25 -6.46
C ARG A 101 4.32 -6.63 -5.15
N MET A 102 4.26 -7.41 -4.10
CA MET A 102 4.71 -7.00 -2.78
C MET A 102 6.24 -6.87 -2.75
N VAL A 103 6.73 -5.84 -2.05
CA VAL A 103 8.18 -5.63 -1.84
C VAL A 103 8.67 -6.47 -0.66
N GLU A 104 7.98 -6.39 0.47
CA GLU A 104 8.39 -7.04 1.72
C GLU A 104 7.21 -7.19 2.69
N ILE A 105 7.31 -8.16 3.62
CA ILE A 105 6.46 -8.21 4.81
C ILE A 105 7.32 -7.98 6.04
N LEU A 106 6.89 -7.04 6.88
CA LEU A 106 7.54 -6.69 8.13
C LEU A 106 6.67 -7.18 9.31
N PRO A 107 7.10 -8.20 10.06
CA PRO A 107 6.47 -8.54 11.33
C PRO A 107 6.65 -7.37 12.30
N VAL A 108 5.56 -6.88 12.89
CA VAL A 108 5.63 -5.80 13.87
C VAL A 108 6.13 -6.37 15.20
N PRO A 109 7.14 -5.76 15.85
CA PRO A 109 7.56 -6.19 17.19
C PRO A 109 6.41 -6.11 18.18
N ASP A 110 6.24 -7.16 18.99
CA ASP A 110 5.24 -7.22 20.07
C ASP A 110 3.76 -7.04 19.63
N ASP A 111 3.46 -7.21 18.34
CA ASP A 111 2.11 -7.16 17.77
C ASP A 111 1.88 -8.39 16.86
N SER A 112 0.64 -8.88 16.80
CA SER A 112 0.26 -9.98 15.89
C SER A 112 0.08 -9.51 14.44
N ASN A 113 0.07 -8.19 14.23
CA ASN A 113 -0.07 -7.60 12.91
C ASN A 113 1.24 -7.67 12.10
N ASN A 114 1.11 -7.90 10.79
CA ASN A 114 2.18 -7.73 9.82
C ASN A 114 1.99 -6.40 9.08
N LEU A 115 3.09 -5.80 8.61
CA LEU A 115 3.03 -4.72 7.63
C LEU A 115 3.41 -5.25 6.26
N ILE A 116 2.59 -4.94 5.27
CA ILE A 116 2.79 -5.29 3.87
C ILE A 116 3.33 -4.05 3.16
N VAL A 117 4.56 -4.13 2.67
CA VAL A 117 5.19 -3.07 1.86
C VAL A 117 4.92 -3.37 0.39
N MET A 118 4.36 -2.41 -0.32
CA MET A 118 4.04 -2.52 -1.73
C MET A 118 4.39 -1.24 -2.49
N PRO A 119 4.58 -1.29 -3.83
CA PRO A 119 4.78 -0.09 -4.62
C PRO A 119 3.61 0.88 -4.46
N PHE A 120 3.90 2.17 -4.56
CA PHE A 120 2.88 3.21 -4.46
C PHE A 120 2.19 3.42 -5.83
N TYR A 121 0.93 3.02 -5.95
CA TYR A 121 0.11 3.21 -7.15
C TYR A 121 -0.93 4.31 -6.96
N TYR A 122 -1.39 4.86 -8.08
CA TYR A 122 -2.59 5.70 -8.12
C TYR A 122 -3.84 4.83 -8.26
N ASP A 123 -4.95 5.31 -7.72
CA ASP A 123 -6.24 4.73 -8.01
C ASP A 123 -6.52 4.83 -9.52
N TRP A 124 -6.97 3.73 -10.12
CA TRP A 124 -7.16 3.62 -11.57
C TRP A 124 -8.13 4.67 -12.14
N TYR A 125 -9.10 5.13 -11.34
CA TYR A 125 -10.11 6.10 -11.77
C TYR A 125 -9.64 7.56 -11.70
N LEU A 126 -8.44 7.82 -11.14
CA LEU A 126 -7.90 9.19 -11.05
C LEU A 126 -7.26 9.65 -12.37
N ILE A 127 -6.84 8.72 -13.22
CA ILE A 127 -6.22 9.02 -14.50
C ILE A 127 -7.21 8.63 -15.61
N PRO A 128 -7.76 9.60 -16.37
CA PRO A 128 -8.68 9.29 -17.46
C PRO A 128 -7.95 8.59 -18.61
N PHE A 129 -8.65 7.67 -19.28
CA PHE A 129 -8.18 7.12 -20.56
C PHE A 129 -8.21 8.22 -21.63
N LEU A 130 -7.07 8.46 -22.29
CA LEU A 130 -6.91 9.42 -23.38
C LEU A 130 -7.18 8.78 -24.74
N THR A 131 -7.03 7.45 -24.85
CA THR A 131 -7.26 6.69 -26.08
C THR A 131 -8.11 5.45 -25.86
N ILE A 132 -8.76 4.97 -26.93
CA ILE A 132 -9.47 3.68 -26.93
C ILE A 132 -8.49 2.54 -26.64
N GLY A 133 -7.25 2.63 -27.13
CA GLY A 133 -6.22 1.63 -26.89
C GLY A 133 -5.90 1.44 -25.40
N GLU A 134 -5.78 2.53 -24.64
CA GLU A 134 -5.54 2.46 -23.18
C GLU A 134 -6.71 1.80 -22.44
N ALA A 135 -7.94 2.11 -22.82
CA ALA A 135 -9.12 1.47 -22.23
C ALA A 135 -9.16 -0.02 -22.55
N VAL A 136 -8.93 -0.41 -23.82
CA VAL A 136 -8.88 -1.81 -24.26
C VAL A 136 -7.78 -2.58 -23.53
N GLU A 137 -6.59 -1.98 -23.35
CA GLU A 137 -5.48 -2.59 -22.62
C GLU A 137 -5.83 -2.81 -21.14
N PHE A 138 -6.39 -1.78 -20.48
CA PHE A 138 -6.84 -1.88 -19.09
C PHE A 138 -7.87 -2.99 -18.88
N PHE A 139 -8.91 -3.05 -19.72
CA PHE A 139 -9.93 -4.08 -19.60
C PHE A 139 -9.39 -5.48 -19.93
N SER A 140 -8.49 -5.60 -20.91
CA SER A 140 -7.83 -6.88 -21.24
C SER A 140 -7.10 -7.45 -20.02
N GLN A 141 -6.26 -6.63 -19.35
CA GLN A 141 -5.52 -7.05 -18.17
C GLN A 141 -6.44 -7.45 -17.00
N ILE A 142 -7.52 -6.71 -16.76
CA ILE A 142 -8.49 -7.05 -15.70
C ILE A 142 -9.20 -8.37 -16.00
N ILE A 143 -9.60 -8.60 -17.26
CA ILE A 143 -10.36 -9.79 -17.66
C ILE A 143 -9.46 -11.04 -17.64
N GLU A 144 -8.17 -10.92 -17.95
CA GLU A 144 -7.21 -12.03 -17.88
C GLU A 144 -7.12 -12.67 -16.49
N ALA A 145 -7.31 -11.87 -15.43
CA ALA A 145 -7.30 -12.35 -14.05
C ALA A 145 -8.63 -13.00 -13.62
N SER A 146 -9.69 -12.89 -14.41
CA SER A 146 -10.96 -13.57 -14.14
C SER A 146 -10.87 -15.03 -14.57
N PRO A 147 -11.26 -15.99 -13.72
CA PRO A 147 -11.45 -17.37 -14.17
C PRO A 147 -12.41 -17.38 -15.36
N ARG A 148 -12.09 -18.13 -16.42
CA ARG A 148 -13.08 -18.46 -17.43
C ARG A 148 -14.17 -19.28 -16.72
N VAL A 149 -15.33 -18.67 -16.46
CA VAL A 149 -16.49 -19.35 -15.86
C VAL A 149 -17.19 -20.31 -16.85
N PHE A 150 -16.55 -20.63 -17.98
CA PHE A 150 -17.08 -21.53 -18.98
C PHE A 150 -15.98 -22.46 -19.48
N GLU A 151 -15.84 -23.60 -18.80
CA GLU A 151 -15.39 -24.89 -19.34
C GLU A 151 -16.04 -26.01 -18.51
#